data_AF-A0AAJ0AIZ7-F1
#
_entry.id   AF-A0AAJ0AIZ7-F1
#
_cell.length_a   1.000
_cell.length_b   1.000
_cell.length_c   1.000
_cell.angle_alpha   90.00
_cell.angle_beta   90.00
_cell.angle_gamma   90.00
#
_symmetry.space_group_name_H-M   'P 1'
#
loop_
_entity.id
_entity.type
_entity.pdbx_description
1 polymer ?
#
loop_
_entity_poly.entity_id
_entity_poly.type
_entity_poly.pdbx_seq_one_letter_code
_entity_poly.pdbx_strand_id
1 'polypeptide(L)'
;MASLVHQIPPAFRHCTARSRRSITTSATDAASKLMDTFAGKDVVRKQFLDSNQLQRLSLTLNRKELHPGVDVSSDAPAQGTPLPPGYHLVYFTPTGVESELGMDGTDKTFNAPAPFTRRMWAGGKMQFLEGTSLKVGETVEERTSLVGATPKKSRSGDEMVLVDVEKEFWGHDGLVVKDQRSWIFRPEVDVSLAARTAPIRSHRPPAFGPSTINDQQSAEGNTVRHFRWSPVGLFRFSALTFNGHMIHYNEPWTKDIERHPEVVVHGPLNLINMLDYWRDVYGKGAKETRQVTYRAMSPLYAGDKYTLRTAACEAESGNKYQLLVEKGDVVCMKGEIIGS
;
A
#
# COMPACT_ATOMS: atom_id res chain seq x y z
N MET A 1 28.60 50.32 54.94
CA MET A 1 27.90 51.15 53.93
C MET A 1 28.12 50.42 52.60
N ALA A 2 27.14 49.78 51.94
CA ALA A 2 25.84 50.27 51.46
C ALA A 2 26.01 51.57 50.63
N SER A 3 25.51 51.73 49.40
CA SER A 3 24.72 50.88 48.49
C SER A 3 24.96 51.39 47.03
N LEU A 4 24.41 50.92 45.89
CA LEU A 4 23.33 49.97 45.56
C LEU A 4 23.73 49.10 44.34
N VAL A 5 23.01 47.99 44.12
CA VAL A 5 22.76 47.41 42.78
C VAL A 5 21.26 47.11 42.68
N HIS A 6 20.59 47.56 41.62
CA HIS A 6 19.16 47.32 41.43
C HIS A 6 18.86 45.84 41.14
N GLN A 7 18.02 45.23 41.98
CA GLN A 7 17.38 43.94 41.69
C GLN A 7 16.04 44.17 40.99
N ILE A 8 15.85 43.58 39.81
CA ILE A 8 14.56 43.51 39.13
C ILE A 8 13.93 42.15 39.48
N PRO A 9 12.72 42.10 40.07
CA PRO A 9 12.08 40.84 40.43
C PRO A 9 11.52 40.12 39.19
N PRO A 10 11.61 38.78 39.11
CA PRO A 10 10.97 38.03 38.03
C PRO A 10 9.45 38.01 38.24
N ALA A 11 8.71 38.53 37.26
CA ALA A 11 7.25 38.49 37.29
C ALA A 11 6.73 37.06 37.02
N PHE A 12 6.39 36.33 38.09
CA PHE A 12 5.66 35.07 38.00
C PHE A 12 4.25 35.30 37.41
N ARG A 13 4.13 35.25 36.08
CA ARG A 13 2.83 35.08 35.44
C ARG A 13 2.39 33.62 35.59
N HIS A 14 1.48 33.36 36.52
CA HIS A 14 0.69 32.14 36.51
C HIS A 14 -0.12 32.05 35.21
N CYS A 15 0.43 31.33 34.23
CA CYS A 15 -0.29 30.95 33.04
C CYS A 15 -1.28 29.86 33.45
N THR A 16 -2.52 30.24 33.79
CA THR A 16 -3.59 29.30 34.10
C THR A 16 -3.78 28.38 32.91
N ALA A 17 -3.53 27.09 33.09
CA ALA A 17 -3.69 26.08 32.05
C ALA A 17 -5.18 25.96 31.68
N ARG A 18 -5.61 26.77 30.70
CA ARG A 18 -6.87 26.53 29.99
C ARG A 18 -6.74 25.17 29.33
N SER A 19 -7.40 24.18 29.92
CA SER A 19 -7.68 22.90 29.28
C SER A 19 -8.35 23.19 27.94
N ARG A 20 -7.58 23.11 26.85
CA ARG A 20 -8.13 23.00 25.51
C ARG A 20 -8.84 21.66 25.48
N ARG A 21 -10.17 21.67 25.65
CA ARG A 21 -11.00 20.57 25.15
C ARG A 21 -10.63 20.39 23.68
N SER A 22 -9.94 19.30 23.38
CA SER A 22 -9.69 18.92 22.00
C SER A 22 -11.05 18.75 21.35
N ILE A 23 -11.38 19.59 20.36
CA ILE A 23 -12.53 19.36 19.50
C ILE A 23 -12.10 18.24 18.56
N THR A 24 -12.24 17.00 19.03
CA THR A 24 -11.93 15.81 18.25
C THR A 24 -13.00 15.70 17.16
N THR A 25 -12.63 16.06 15.94
CA THR A 25 -13.41 15.78 14.72
C THR A 25 -13.90 14.34 14.75
N SER A 26 -15.20 14.08 14.67
CA SER A 26 -15.71 12.69 14.58
C SER A 26 -15.35 12.08 13.22
N ALA A 27 -15.46 10.76 13.06
CA ALA A 27 -15.25 10.15 11.75
C ALA A 27 -16.28 10.65 10.72
N THR A 28 -17.49 11.01 11.16
CA THR A 28 -18.54 11.60 10.31
C THR A 28 -18.13 12.98 9.82
N ASP A 29 -17.69 13.87 10.72
CA ASP A 29 -17.25 15.22 10.35
C ASP A 29 -16.01 15.19 9.45
N ALA A 30 -15.07 14.28 9.74
CA ALA A 30 -13.86 14.07 8.95
C ALA A 30 -14.18 13.56 7.54
N ALA A 31 -15.12 12.61 7.41
CA ALA A 31 -15.59 12.11 6.12
C ALA A 31 -16.30 13.21 5.31
N SER A 32 -17.25 13.93 5.91
CA SER A 32 -17.98 15.02 5.25
C SER A 32 -17.02 16.12 4.76
N LYS A 33 -16.12 16.58 5.62
CA LYS A 33 -15.11 17.58 5.24
C LYS A 33 -14.19 17.11 4.12
N LEU A 34 -13.86 15.81 4.07
CA LEU A 34 -13.05 15.26 2.99
C LEU A 34 -13.82 15.28 1.65
N MET A 35 -15.10 14.89 1.66
CA MET A 35 -15.97 15.00 0.49
C MET A 35 -16.08 16.45 -0.01
N ASP A 36 -16.38 17.40 0.87
CA ASP A 36 -16.47 18.84 0.52
C ASP A 36 -15.14 19.37 -0.05
N THR A 37 -14.01 18.92 0.47
CA THR A 37 -12.67 19.35 0.03
C THR A 37 -12.38 18.91 -1.40
N PHE A 38 -12.87 17.75 -1.84
CA PHE A 38 -12.60 17.15 -3.15
C PHE A 38 -13.81 17.12 -4.10
N ALA A 39 -14.95 17.68 -3.71
CA ALA A 39 -16.17 17.73 -4.53
C ALA A 39 -15.89 18.36 -5.91
N GLY A 40 -16.10 17.57 -6.97
CA GLY A 40 -15.88 17.99 -8.36
C GLY A 40 -14.43 18.27 -8.73
N LYS A 41 -13.44 17.72 -8.01
CA LYS A 41 -12.02 17.93 -8.26
C LYS A 41 -11.30 16.65 -8.64
N ASP A 42 -10.64 16.69 -9.79
CA ASP A 42 -9.65 15.69 -10.20
C ASP A 42 -8.24 16.23 -10.02
N VAL A 43 -7.34 15.38 -9.52
CA VAL A 43 -5.89 15.63 -9.54
C VAL A 43 -5.30 14.92 -10.75
N VAL A 44 -4.79 15.70 -11.70
CA VAL A 44 -4.20 15.18 -12.95
C VAL A 44 -2.67 15.28 -12.89
N ARG A 45 -1.99 14.21 -13.30
CA ARG A 45 -0.53 14.17 -13.43
C ARG A 45 -0.09 13.30 -14.59
N LYS A 46 1.10 13.57 -15.13
CA LYS A 46 1.68 12.81 -16.25
C LYS A 46 2.97 12.14 -15.80
N GLN A 47 3.18 10.90 -16.22
CA GLN A 47 4.37 10.12 -15.91
C GLN A 47 4.87 9.41 -17.17
N PHE A 48 6.17 9.49 -17.42
CA PHE A 48 6.83 8.69 -18.44
C PHE A 48 7.12 7.29 -17.88
N LEU A 49 6.77 6.25 -18.65
CA LEU A 49 6.99 4.85 -18.25
C LEU A 49 8.38 4.39 -18.70
N ASP A 50 9.41 4.67 -17.91
CA ASP A 50 10.78 4.27 -18.21
C ASP A 50 11.04 2.77 -18.00
N SER A 51 11.96 2.21 -18.78
CA SER A 51 12.27 0.78 -18.72
C SER A 51 13.00 0.35 -17.44
N ASN A 52 13.72 1.26 -16.78
CA ASN A 52 14.57 0.92 -15.64
C ASN A 52 13.74 0.71 -14.37
N GLN A 53 12.69 1.51 -14.15
CA GLN A 53 11.70 1.30 -13.11
C GLN A 53 11.00 -0.07 -13.29
N LEU A 54 10.65 -0.45 -14.53
CA LEU A 54 10.05 -1.76 -14.83
C LEU A 54 11.00 -2.92 -14.49
N GLN A 55 12.25 -2.84 -14.96
CA GLN A 55 13.29 -3.82 -14.69
C GLN A 55 13.52 -3.98 -13.17
N ARG A 56 13.68 -2.87 -12.45
CA ARG A 56 13.90 -2.88 -11.00
C ARG A 56 12.73 -3.49 -10.24
N LEU A 57 11.48 -3.26 -10.65
CA LEU A 57 10.32 -3.92 -10.06
C LEU A 57 10.37 -5.43 -10.31
N SER A 58 10.54 -5.87 -11.56
CA SER A 58 10.66 -7.30 -11.91
C SER A 58 11.73 -8.00 -11.06
N LEU A 59 12.94 -7.43 -11.00
CA LEU A 59 14.05 -7.96 -10.21
C LEU A 59 13.85 -7.85 -8.68
N THR A 60 12.92 -7.01 -8.21
CA THR A 60 12.52 -6.92 -6.79
C THR A 60 11.50 -7.99 -6.44
N LEU A 61 10.66 -8.38 -7.40
CA LEU A 61 9.74 -9.52 -7.37
C LEU A 61 10.44 -10.87 -7.64
N ASN A 62 11.78 -10.91 -7.62
CA ASN A 62 12.59 -12.09 -7.95
C ASN A 62 12.30 -12.66 -9.35
N ARG A 63 11.78 -11.84 -10.28
CA ARG A 63 11.47 -12.21 -11.67
C ARG A 63 12.54 -11.68 -12.61
N LYS A 64 13.31 -12.60 -13.17
CA LYS A 64 14.23 -12.32 -14.28
C LYS A 64 13.51 -12.22 -15.62
N GLU A 65 12.46 -13.01 -15.79
CA GLU A 65 11.60 -13.00 -16.98
C GLU A 65 10.32 -12.19 -16.67
N LEU A 66 10.15 -11.07 -17.37
CA LEU A 66 9.02 -10.14 -17.18
C LEU A 66 7.74 -10.69 -17.84
N HIS A 67 7.90 -11.18 -19.07
CA HIS A 67 6.93 -11.88 -19.90
C HIS A 67 7.63 -13.07 -20.57
N PRO A 68 6.91 -14.08 -21.07
CA PRO A 68 7.51 -15.18 -21.82
C PRO A 68 8.46 -14.69 -22.93
N GLY A 69 9.74 -15.06 -22.86
CA GLY A 69 10.79 -14.65 -23.78
C GLY A 69 11.41 -13.26 -23.53
N VAL A 70 11.03 -12.56 -22.46
CA VAL A 70 11.55 -11.21 -22.12
C VAL A 70 12.36 -11.26 -20.83
N ASP A 71 13.63 -11.65 -20.94
CA ASP A 71 14.61 -11.58 -19.85
C ASP A 71 15.03 -10.12 -19.60
N VAL A 72 15.01 -9.71 -18.34
CA VAL A 72 15.41 -8.39 -17.85
C VAL A 72 16.54 -8.48 -16.81
N SER A 73 17.26 -9.61 -16.75
CA SER A 73 18.39 -9.87 -15.84
C SER A 73 19.54 -8.87 -16.01
N SER A 74 19.84 -8.50 -17.25
CA SER A 74 20.95 -7.61 -17.63
C SER A 74 20.39 -6.29 -18.15
N ASP A 75 19.57 -6.37 -19.19
CA ASP A 75 19.06 -5.22 -19.93
C ASP A 75 17.65 -4.83 -19.48
N ALA A 76 17.33 -3.54 -19.59
CA ALA A 76 15.99 -3.04 -19.34
C ALA A 76 15.06 -3.39 -20.52
N PRO A 77 13.77 -3.67 -20.30
CA PRO A 77 12.83 -4.00 -21.36
C PRO A 77 12.75 -2.91 -22.43
N ALA A 78 12.61 -3.31 -23.70
CA ALA A 78 12.57 -2.41 -24.84
C ALA A 78 11.34 -1.47 -24.82
N GLN A 79 11.42 -0.35 -25.55
CA GLN A 79 10.25 0.50 -25.80
C GLN A 79 9.12 -0.32 -26.45
N GLY A 80 7.87 0.02 -26.11
CA GLY A 80 6.68 -0.74 -26.53
C GLY A 80 6.39 -2.00 -25.70
N THR A 81 7.31 -2.46 -24.83
CA THR A 81 7.04 -3.60 -23.94
C THR A 81 5.85 -3.28 -23.02
N PRO A 82 4.78 -4.10 -22.99
CA PRO A 82 3.64 -3.85 -22.11
C PRO A 82 4.03 -4.03 -20.64
N LEU A 83 3.48 -3.22 -19.76
CA LEU A 83 3.56 -3.40 -18.31
C LEU A 83 2.58 -4.52 -17.91
N PRO A 84 2.99 -5.49 -17.06
CA PRO A 84 2.05 -6.41 -16.45
C PRO A 84 0.97 -5.70 -15.60
N PRO A 85 -0.22 -6.31 -15.46
CA PRO A 85 -1.26 -5.83 -14.53
C PRO A 85 -0.70 -5.52 -13.13
N GLY A 86 -0.99 -4.32 -12.62
CA GLY A 86 -0.53 -3.86 -11.30
C GLY A 86 0.89 -3.28 -11.26
N TYR A 87 1.70 -3.40 -12.32
CA TYR A 87 3.07 -2.86 -12.33
C TYR A 87 3.08 -1.32 -12.53
N HIS A 88 1.94 -0.70 -12.85
CA HIS A 88 1.78 0.76 -12.85
C HIS A 88 1.94 1.39 -11.45
N LEU A 89 1.83 0.58 -10.38
CA LEU A 89 1.91 1.02 -8.98
C LEU A 89 3.25 1.66 -8.58
N VAL A 90 4.35 1.41 -9.33
CA VAL A 90 5.67 2.03 -9.06
C VAL A 90 5.93 3.32 -9.85
N TYR A 91 5.05 3.73 -10.77
CA TYR A 91 5.29 4.90 -11.61
C TYR A 91 4.68 6.17 -11.05
N PHE A 92 3.42 6.10 -10.62
CA PHE A 92 2.65 7.27 -10.17
C PHE A 92 2.82 7.51 -8.67
N THR A 93 4.07 7.70 -8.26
CA THR A 93 4.50 7.90 -6.87
C THR A 93 4.10 9.27 -6.33
N PRO A 94 4.08 9.49 -4.99
CA PRO A 94 3.85 10.82 -4.42
C PRO A 94 4.94 11.82 -4.83
N THR A 95 4.59 13.10 -4.95
CA THR A 95 5.50 14.17 -5.40
C THR A 95 5.90 15.15 -4.29
N GLY A 96 5.39 14.96 -3.07
CA GLY A 96 5.66 15.85 -1.95
C GLY A 96 7.06 15.67 -1.36
N VAL A 97 7.60 16.73 -0.76
CA VAL A 97 8.88 16.69 -0.04
C VAL A 97 8.72 16.08 1.35
N GLU A 98 9.81 15.64 1.98
CA GLU A 98 9.77 14.94 3.28
C GLU A 98 9.02 15.74 4.39
N SER A 99 9.18 17.07 4.42
CA SER A 99 8.49 17.95 5.37
C SER A 99 6.97 18.03 5.19
N GLU A 100 6.44 17.56 4.06
CA GLU A 100 5.00 17.49 3.78
C GLU A 100 4.37 16.15 4.22
N LEU A 101 5.18 15.13 4.52
CA LEU A 101 4.72 13.79 4.91
C LEU A 101 4.10 13.73 6.32
N GLY A 102 3.33 12.68 6.59
CA GLY A 102 2.82 12.33 7.91
C GLY A 102 3.95 12.07 8.91
N MET A 103 3.63 12.09 10.21
CA MET A 103 4.60 11.73 11.25
C MET A 103 5.10 10.29 11.12
N ASP A 104 4.32 9.43 10.46
CA ASP A 104 4.65 8.05 10.08
C ASP A 104 5.39 7.96 8.73
N GLY A 105 5.68 9.08 8.06
CA GLY A 105 6.25 9.13 6.72
C GLY A 105 5.25 8.84 5.58
N THR A 106 3.95 8.79 5.84
CA THR A 106 2.94 8.64 4.79
C THR A 106 2.77 9.90 3.96
N ASP A 107 2.59 9.74 2.64
CA ASP A 107 2.02 10.79 1.80
C ASP A 107 0.62 11.21 2.32
N LYS A 108 0.31 12.51 2.26
CA LYS A 108 -0.94 13.08 2.79
C LYS A 108 -2.05 13.28 1.76
N THR A 109 -1.83 12.93 0.49
CA THR A 109 -2.82 13.15 -0.57
C THR A 109 -4.08 12.30 -0.33
N PHE A 110 -5.26 12.93 -0.37
CA PHE A 110 -6.55 12.36 0.03
C PHE A 110 -6.62 11.81 1.48
N ASN A 111 -5.79 12.31 2.40
CA ASN A 111 -5.90 11.92 3.81
C ASN A 111 -7.17 12.46 4.48
N ALA A 112 -7.78 11.65 5.33
CA ALA A 112 -8.83 12.11 6.23
C ALA A 112 -8.30 13.22 7.18
N PRO A 113 -9.12 14.23 7.53
CA PRO A 113 -8.75 15.24 8.51
C PRO A 113 -8.34 14.66 9.87
N ALA A 114 -7.49 15.39 10.60
CA ALA A 114 -7.12 15.05 11.97
C ALA A 114 -8.36 14.87 12.86
N PRO A 115 -8.39 13.85 13.75
CA PRO A 115 -7.25 13.04 14.19
C PRO A 115 -6.91 11.83 13.30
N PHE A 116 -7.60 11.59 12.19
CA PHE A 116 -7.49 10.35 11.40
C PHE A 116 -6.27 10.34 10.45
N THR A 117 -5.06 10.36 11.00
CA THR A 117 -3.82 10.54 10.22
C THR A 117 -3.15 9.23 9.78
N ARG A 118 -3.32 8.11 10.52
CA ARG A 118 -2.63 6.84 10.22
C ARG A 118 -3.28 6.13 9.04
N ARG A 119 -2.56 5.99 7.92
CA ARG A 119 -3.10 5.44 6.65
C ARG A 119 -2.81 3.96 6.49
N MET A 120 -3.86 3.13 6.47
CA MET A 120 -3.77 1.68 6.23
C MET A 120 -4.35 1.29 4.86
N TRP A 121 -3.63 0.46 4.11
CA TRP A 121 -4.13 -0.13 2.86
C TRP A 121 -5.18 -1.20 3.15
N ALA A 122 -6.44 -0.97 2.75
CA ALA A 122 -7.56 -1.83 3.13
C ALA A 122 -8.04 -2.76 2.00
N GLY A 123 -7.94 -2.32 0.75
CA GLY A 123 -8.45 -3.07 -0.40
C GLY A 123 -8.58 -2.19 -1.63
N GLY A 124 -9.36 -2.66 -2.59
CA GLY A 124 -9.66 -1.93 -3.80
C GLY A 124 -10.09 -2.83 -4.94
N LYS A 125 -10.11 -2.25 -6.15
CA LYS A 125 -10.52 -2.89 -7.40
C LYS A 125 -9.72 -2.28 -8.55
N MET A 126 -9.16 -3.12 -9.42
CA MET A 126 -8.62 -2.66 -10.71
C MET A 126 -9.40 -3.28 -11.86
N GLN A 127 -9.66 -2.51 -12.91
CA GLN A 127 -10.21 -2.94 -14.19
C GLN A 127 -9.23 -2.58 -15.29
N PHE A 128 -8.95 -3.54 -16.17
CA PHE A 128 -8.02 -3.39 -17.30
C PHE A 128 -8.82 -3.47 -18.60
N LEU A 129 -8.69 -2.45 -19.45
CA LEU A 129 -9.54 -2.29 -20.63
C LEU A 129 -9.03 -3.18 -21.77
N GLU A 130 -9.96 -3.91 -22.40
CA GLU A 130 -9.68 -4.89 -23.45
C GLU A 130 -8.98 -4.27 -24.67
N GLY A 131 -7.96 -4.96 -25.19
CA GLY A 131 -7.17 -4.51 -26.33
C GLY A 131 -6.21 -3.35 -26.03
N THR A 132 -6.12 -2.89 -24.79
CA THR A 132 -5.23 -1.80 -24.36
C THR A 132 -4.17 -2.28 -23.38
N SER A 133 -3.02 -1.62 -23.35
CA SER A 133 -1.96 -1.89 -22.36
C SER A 133 -1.09 -0.67 -22.17
N LEU A 134 -0.64 -0.45 -20.92
CA LEU A 134 0.37 0.55 -20.61
C LEU A 134 1.72 0.00 -21.09
N LYS A 135 2.56 0.81 -21.73
CA LYS A 135 3.79 0.36 -22.38
C LYS A 135 5.02 1.17 -21.93
N VAL A 136 6.19 0.54 -21.97
CA VAL A 136 7.48 1.23 -21.81
C VAL A 136 7.64 2.27 -22.92
N GLY A 137 7.98 3.51 -22.55
CA GLY A 137 8.30 4.59 -23.48
C GLY A 137 7.15 5.54 -23.82
N GLU A 138 5.93 5.33 -23.32
CA GLU A 138 4.86 6.33 -23.41
C GLU A 138 4.80 7.24 -22.18
N THR A 139 4.19 8.42 -22.35
CA THR A 139 3.75 9.28 -21.24
C THR A 139 2.27 9.08 -21.00
N VAL A 140 1.94 8.66 -19.79
CA VAL A 140 0.59 8.27 -19.37
C VAL A 140 0.05 9.33 -18.41
N GLU A 141 -1.21 9.70 -18.59
CA GLU A 141 -1.92 10.66 -17.73
C GLU A 141 -2.72 9.89 -16.66
N GLU A 142 -2.42 10.11 -15.38
CA GLU A 142 -3.27 9.66 -14.28
C GLU A 142 -4.23 10.79 -13.88
N ARG A 143 -5.53 10.48 -13.83
CA ARG A 143 -6.56 11.32 -13.22
C ARG A 143 -7.03 10.67 -11.94
N THR A 144 -7.01 11.40 -10.83
CA THR A 144 -7.42 10.91 -9.51
C THR A 144 -8.59 11.68 -8.95
N SER A 145 -9.66 10.97 -8.61
CA SER A 145 -10.86 11.52 -7.98
C SER A 145 -11.14 10.86 -6.63
N LEU A 146 -11.68 11.61 -5.67
CA LEU A 146 -12.25 11.03 -4.46
C LEU A 146 -13.62 10.41 -4.79
N VAL A 147 -13.76 9.09 -4.63
CA VAL A 147 -15.02 8.37 -4.87
C VAL A 147 -15.92 8.42 -3.63
N GLY A 148 -15.34 8.32 -2.44
CA GLY A 148 -16.12 8.36 -1.20
C GLY A 148 -15.28 8.44 0.06
N ALA A 149 -15.89 8.99 1.11
CA ALA A 149 -15.40 8.94 2.47
C ALA A 149 -16.53 8.46 3.38
N THR A 150 -16.32 7.35 4.10
CA THR A 150 -17.35 6.70 4.92
C THR A 150 -16.85 6.51 6.35
N PRO A 151 -17.56 7.02 7.38
CA PRO A 151 -17.23 6.69 8.77
C PRO A 151 -17.41 5.20 9.04
N LYS A 152 -16.46 4.61 9.77
CA LYS A 152 -16.44 3.20 10.19
C LYS A 152 -16.04 3.12 11.66
N LYS A 153 -16.24 1.94 12.25
CA LYS A 153 -15.67 1.58 13.55
C LYS A 153 -14.78 0.35 13.42
N SER A 154 -13.71 0.31 14.22
CA SER A 154 -12.82 -0.85 14.34
C SER A 154 -13.52 -2.00 15.08
N ARG A 155 -12.89 -3.19 15.15
CA ARG A 155 -13.40 -4.29 16.00
C ARG A 155 -13.38 -3.94 17.50
N SER A 156 -12.51 -3.03 17.93
CA SER A 156 -12.44 -2.48 19.29
C SER A 156 -13.38 -1.29 19.51
N GLY A 157 -14.11 -0.84 18.47
CA GLY A 157 -15.09 0.25 18.55
C GLY A 157 -14.55 1.65 18.21
N ASP A 158 -13.23 1.78 18.02
CA ASP A 158 -12.57 3.04 17.65
C ASP A 158 -13.10 3.57 16.33
N GLU A 159 -13.31 4.89 16.23
CA GLU A 159 -13.67 5.53 14.98
C GLU A 159 -12.56 5.40 13.92
N MET A 160 -12.94 5.29 12.66
CA MET A 160 -12.05 5.28 11.50
C MET A 160 -12.78 5.90 10.30
N VAL A 161 -12.03 6.40 9.30
CA VAL A 161 -12.60 6.82 8.02
C VAL A 161 -12.12 5.87 6.92
N LEU A 162 -13.05 5.24 6.20
CA LEU A 162 -12.75 4.53 4.95
C LEU A 162 -12.79 5.57 3.82
N VAL A 163 -11.72 5.67 3.05
CA VAL A 163 -11.57 6.60 1.93
C VAL A 163 -11.33 5.78 0.67
N ASP A 164 -12.17 5.99 -0.33
CA ASP A 164 -12.11 5.35 -1.64
C ASP A 164 -11.72 6.39 -2.69
N VAL A 165 -10.67 6.10 -3.44
CA VAL A 165 -10.08 6.96 -4.47
C VAL A 165 -9.99 6.18 -5.78
N GLU A 166 -10.51 6.71 -6.88
CA GLU A 166 -10.34 6.13 -8.23
C GLU A 166 -9.17 6.83 -8.93
N LYS A 167 -8.36 6.01 -9.62
CA LYS A 167 -7.28 6.46 -10.50
C LYS A 167 -7.51 5.91 -11.89
N GLU A 168 -7.71 6.79 -12.85
CA GLU A 168 -7.79 6.45 -14.26
C GLU A 168 -6.43 6.68 -14.93
N PHE A 169 -5.93 5.69 -15.65
CA PHE A 169 -4.67 5.76 -16.39
C PHE A 169 -4.95 5.80 -17.90
N TRP A 170 -4.65 6.94 -18.50
CA TRP A 170 -4.87 7.25 -19.91
C TRP A 170 -3.53 7.20 -20.65
N GLY A 171 -3.34 6.16 -21.47
CA GLY A 171 -2.19 6.02 -22.38
C GLY A 171 -2.47 6.68 -23.73
N HIS A 172 -1.61 6.42 -24.73
CA HIS A 172 -1.79 6.97 -26.08
C HIS A 172 -3.17 6.64 -26.69
N ASP A 173 -3.61 5.39 -26.52
CA ASP A 173 -4.82 4.84 -27.16
C ASP A 173 -6.11 5.08 -26.34
N GLY A 174 -6.03 5.84 -25.24
CA GLY A 174 -7.16 6.15 -24.35
C GLY A 174 -7.04 5.55 -22.94
N LEU A 175 -8.18 5.30 -22.29
CA LEU A 175 -8.24 4.73 -20.94
C LEU A 175 -7.80 3.26 -20.95
N VAL A 176 -6.78 2.94 -20.15
CA VAL A 176 -6.19 1.59 -20.07
C VAL A 176 -6.53 0.89 -18.76
N VAL A 177 -6.52 1.62 -17.63
CA VAL A 177 -6.76 1.06 -16.30
C VAL A 177 -7.61 2.00 -15.47
N LYS A 178 -8.63 1.46 -14.78
CA LYS A 178 -9.27 2.08 -13.61
C LYS A 178 -8.79 1.35 -12.35
N ASP A 179 -8.25 2.09 -11.38
CA ASP A 179 -7.67 1.57 -10.14
C ASP A 179 -8.31 2.30 -8.95
N GLN A 180 -9.36 1.69 -8.40
CA GLN A 180 -9.98 2.14 -7.16
C GLN A 180 -9.21 1.57 -5.98
N ARG A 181 -8.74 2.45 -5.08
CA ARG A 181 -8.00 2.11 -3.86
C ARG A 181 -8.80 2.50 -2.64
N SER A 182 -8.91 1.58 -1.68
CA SER A 182 -9.57 1.78 -0.41
C SER A 182 -8.53 1.90 0.72
N TRP A 183 -8.51 3.03 1.41
CA TRP A 183 -7.66 3.29 2.56
C TRP A 183 -8.48 3.46 3.83
N ILE A 184 -8.00 2.91 4.94
CA ILE A 184 -8.57 3.14 6.27
C ILE A 184 -7.66 4.11 7.02
N PHE A 185 -8.23 5.24 7.41
CA PHE A 185 -7.59 6.22 8.26
C PHE A 185 -8.00 6.00 9.71
N ARG A 186 -7.00 5.82 10.58
CA ARG A 186 -7.18 5.63 12.03
C ARG A 186 -6.71 6.86 12.80
N PRO A 187 -7.20 7.08 14.04
CA PRO A 187 -6.70 8.11 14.93
C PRO A 187 -5.19 8.03 15.10
N GLU A 188 -4.54 9.19 15.19
CA GLU A 188 -3.13 9.37 15.47
C GLU A 188 -2.69 8.63 16.77
N VAL A 189 -1.43 8.18 16.80
CA VAL A 189 -0.84 7.62 18.02
C VAL A 189 -0.28 8.77 18.86
N ASP A 190 -0.57 8.80 20.16
CA ASP A 190 0.28 9.54 21.10
C ASP A 190 1.65 8.85 21.16
N VAL A 191 2.58 9.35 20.33
CA VAL A 191 3.96 8.84 20.21
C VAL A 191 4.68 8.85 21.56
N SER A 192 4.40 9.85 22.42
CA SER A 192 5.05 9.98 23.72
C SER A 192 4.56 8.91 24.71
N LEU A 193 3.25 8.65 24.74
CA LEU A 193 2.68 7.54 25.51
C LEU A 193 3.09 6.18 24.93
N ALA A 194 3.12 6.04 23.61
CA ALA A 194 3.50 4.80 22.95
C ALA A 194 4.96 4.43 23.24
N ALA A 195 5.90 5.37 23.12
CA ALA A 195 7.31 5.13 23.48
C ALA A 195 7.47 4.69 24.95
N ARG A 196 6.74 5.31 25.90
CA ARG A 196 6.78 4.93 27.33
C ARG A 196 6.12 3.58 27.64
N THR A 197 5.19 3.14 26.82
CA THR A 197 4.40 1.91 27.01
C THR A 197 4.78 0.82 26.02
N ALA A 198 5.99 0.88 25.45
CA ALA A 198 6.47 -0.09 24.48
C ALA A 198 6.41 -1.52 25.06
N PRO A 199 5.83 -2.49 24.32
CA PRO A 199 5.77 -3.85 24.80
C PRO A 199 7.18 -4.43 24.89
N ILE A 200 7.40 -5.35 25.85
CA ILE A 200 8.64 -6.13 25.89
C ILE A 200 8.77 -6.86 24.56
N ARG A 201 9.89 -6.63 23.85
CA ARG A 201 10.11 -7.18 22.51
C ARG A 201 10.10 -8.71 22.58
N SER A 202 9.06 -9.32 21.99
CA SER A 202 9.01 -10.77 21.81
C SER A 202 10.22 -11.22 20.99
N HIS A 203 10.96 -12.21 21.47
CA HIS A 203 12.11 -12.74 20.74
C HIS A 203 11.65 -13.51 19.50
N ARG A 204 11.52 -12.78 18.38
CA ARG A 204 11.28 -13.36 17.05
C ARG A 204 12.65 -13.56 16.39
N PRO A 205 12.97 -14.76 15.88
CA PRO A 205 14.26 -14.98 15.21
C PRO A 205 14.39 -14.03 14.02
N PRO A 206 15.52 -13.31 13.86
CA PRO A 206 15.67 -12.34 12.79
C PRO A 206 15.49 -12.95 11.40
N ALA A 207 14.97 -12.16 10.48
CA ALA A 207 14.70 -12.58 9.10
C ALA A 207 15.99 -12.62 8.26
N PHE A 208 16.92 -13.53 8.59
CA PHE A 208 18.18 -13.69 7.85
C PHE A 208 17.97 -14.20 6.41
N GLY A 209 18.83 -13.80 5.47
CA GLY A 209 18.79 -14.24 4.07
C GLY A 209 17.77 -13.51 3.17
N PRO A 210 17.75 -13.85 1.87
CA PRO A 210 16.95 -13.13 0.88
C PRO A 210 15.44 -13.36 1.01
N SER A 211 14.67 -12.55 0.28
CA SER A 211 13.29 -12.90 -0.05
C SER A 211 13.26 -14.17 -0.90
N THR A 212 12.20 -14.97 -0.77
CA THR A 212 12.00 -16.18 -1.56
C THR A 212 10.57 -16.23 -2.09
N ILE A 213 10.43 -16.57 -3.37
CA ILE A 213 9.15 -16.79 -4.05
C ILE A 213 9.32 -18.07 -4.85
N ASN A 214 8.59 -19.13 -4.51
CA ASN A 214 8.69 -20.44 -5.16
C ASN A 214 7.31 -21.10 -5.27
N ASP A 215 7.05 -21.76 -6.39
CA ASP A 215 5.82 -22.53 -6.59
C ASP A 215 6.02 -24.00 -6.19
N GLN A 216 5.01 -24.58 -5.55
CA GLN A 216 4.93 -26.00 -5.17
C GLN A 216 3.57 -26.55 -5.61
N GLN A 217 3.48 -27.85 -5.88
CA GLN A 217 2.18 -28.50 -6.14
C GLN A 217 1.60 -29.03 -4.82
N SER A 218 0.30 -28.83 -4.62
CA SER A 218 -0.45 -29.44 -3.51
C SER A 218 -0.70 -30.93 -3.78
N ALA A 219 -1.23 -31.65 -2.77
CA ALA A 219 -1.60 -33.07 -2.93
C ALA A 219 -2.68 -33.27 -4.01
N GLU A 220 -3.50 -32.26 -4.26
CA GLU A 220 -4.56 -32.21 -5.26
C GLU A 220 -4.07 -31.71 -6.63
N GLY A 221 -2.76 -31.50 -6.80
CA GLY A 221 -2.16 -31.01 -8.05
C GLY A 221 -2.37 -29.52 -8.34
N ASN A 222 -2.77 -28.72 -7.35
CA ASN A 222 -2.92 -27.28 -7.49
C ASN A 222 -1.62 -26.55 -7.18
N THR A 223 -1.28 -25.51 -7.95
CA THR A 223 -0.08 -24.71 -7.68
C THR A 223 -0.30 -23.77 -6.50
N VAL A 224 0.57 -23.88 -5.49
CA VAL A 224 0.63 -23.00 -4.31
C VAL A 224 1.95 -22.23 -4.36
N ARG A 225 1.87 -20.90 -4.30
CA ARG A 225 3.04 -20.02 -4.29
C ARG A 225 3.45 -19.67 -2.87
N HIS A 226 4.68 -20.00 -2.50
CA HIS A 226 5.24 -19.76 -1.18
C HIS A 226 6.10 -18.50 -1.17
N PHE A 227 5.84 -17.63 -0.21
CA PHE A 227 6.52 -16.34 -0.04
C PHE A 227 7.27 -16.26 1.28
N ARG A 228 8.36 -15.48 1.25
CA ARG A 228 8.98 -14.85 2.41
C ARG A 228 9.64 -13.55 1.95
N TRP A 229 9.36 -12.43 2.61
CA TRP A 229 10.03 -11.16 2.33
C TRP A 229 11.11 -10.86 3.36
N SER A 230 12.31 -10.49 2.90
CA SER A 230 13.34 -9.92 3.77
C SER A 230 13.15 -8.39 3.89
N PRO A 231 13.72 -7.74 4.92
CA PRO A 231 13.74 -6.28 5.01
C PRO A 231 14.34 -5.59 3.77
N VAL A 232 15.32 -6.22 3.11
CA VAL A 232 15.91 -5.72 1.85
C VAL A 232 14.88 -5.72 0.71
N GLY A 233 14.06 -6.76 0.60
CA GLY A 233 12.98 -6.82 -0.40
C GLY A 233 11.92 -5.75 -0.17
N LEU A 234 11.51 -5.54 1.09
CA LEU A 234 10.56 -4.50 1.47
C LEU A 234 11.12 -3.09 1.24
N PHE A 235 12.39 -2.85 1.59
CA PHE A 235 13.08 -1.59 1.31
C PHE A 235 13.14 -1.27 -0.19
N ARG A 236 13.51 -2.25 -1.03
CA ARG A 236 13.52 -2.08 -2.50
C ARG A 236 12.14 -1.70 -3.04
N PHE A 237 11.07 -2.31 -2.52
CA PHE A 237 9.70 -1.97 -2.92
C PHE A 237 9.26 -0.59 -2.41
N SER A 238 9.62 -0.21 -1.17
CA SER A 238 9.40 1.16 -0.66
C SER A 238 10.12 2.20 -1.53
N ALA A 239 11.37 1.95 -1.92
CA ALA A 239 12.13 2.87 -2.78
C ALA A 239 11.48 3.03 -4.16
N LEU A 240 11.04 1.92 -4.79
CA LEU A 240 10.35 1.94 -6.09
C LEU A 240 8.98 2.63 -6.05
N THR A 241 8.29 2.58 -4.91
CA THR A 241 6.99 3.24 -4.72
C THR A 241 7.11 4.65 -4.09
N PHE A 242 8.34 5.15 -3.89
CA PHE A 242 8.66 6.38 -3.15
C PHE A 242 7.87 6.50 -1.83
N ASN A 243 7.82 5.39 -1.10
CA ASN A 243 6.95 5.20 0.06
C ASN A 243 7.76 5.25 1.37
N GLY A 244 7.77 6.44 1.99
CA GLY A 244 8.43 6.72 3.27
C GLY A 244 7.71 6.17 4.51
N HIS A 245 6.63 5.40 4.37
CA HIS A 245 5.83 4.94 5.52
C HIS A 245 6.64 3.98 6.42
N MET A 246 6.91 4.44 7.64
CA MET A 246 7.85 3.86 8.59
C MET A 246 7.54 2.43 9.01
N ILE A 247 6.27 1.98 8.97
CA ILE A 247 5.90 0.59 9.26
C ILE A 247 6.60 -0.44 8.35
N HIS A 248 7.17 -0.02 7.21
CA HIS A 248 7.81 -0.91 6.24
C HIS A 248 9.33 -1.07 6.43
N TYR A 249 9.98 -0.23 7.24
CA TYR A 249 11.45 -0.24 7.39
C TYR A 249 12.00 0.22 8.74
N ASN A 250 11.28 1.07 9.50
CA ASN A 250 11.75 1.61 10.76
C ASN A 250 11.26 0.73 11.92
N GLU A 251 12.10 -0.19 12.39
CA GLU A 251 11.74 -1.13 13.45
C GLU A 251 11.26 -0.46 14.75
N PRO A 252 11.94 0.57 15.31
CA PRO A 252 11.46 1.28 16.50
C PRO A 252 10.07 1.88 16.32
N TRP A 253 9.80 2.57 15.21
CA TRP A 253 8.45 3.08 14.92
C TRP A 253 7.44 1.95 14.84
N THR A 254 7.76 0.91 14.06
CA THR A 254 6.83 -0.19 13.79
C THR A 254 6.43 -0.95 15.06
N LYS A 255 7.41 -1.27 15.90
CA LYS A 255 7.24 -2.06 17.14
C LYS A 255 6.83 -1.20 18.33
N ASP A 256 7.58 -0.13 18.56
CA ASP A 256 7.53 0.64 19.79
C ASP A 256 6.60 1.86 19.70
N ILE A 257 6.08 2.21 18.51
CA ILE A 257 4.97 3.18 18.32
C ILE A 257 3.69 2.51 17.80
N GLU A 258 3.74 1.83 16.65
CA GLU A 258 2.53 1.28 16.00
C GLU A 258 2.12 -0.14 16.41
N ARG A 259 2.89 -0.78 17.31
CA ARG A 259 2.57 -2.08 17.95
C ARG A 259 2.53 -3.29 17.00
N HIS A 260 3.17 -3.19 15.84
CA HIS A 260 3.38 -4.34 14.97
C HIS A 260 4.57 -5.18 15.46
N PRO A 261 4.49 -6.53 15.45
CA PRO A 261 5.58 -7.40 15.89
C PRO A 261 6.85 -7.31 15.03
N GLU A 262 6.73 -6.89 13.76
CA GLU A 262 7.85 -6.61 12.86
C GLU A 262 7.46 -5.61 11.76
N VAL A 263 8.44 -5.19 10.95
CA VAL A 263 8.17 -4.41 9.72
C VAL A 263 7.15 -5.12 8.80
N VAL A 264 6.18 -4.34 8.33
CA VAL A 264 4.95 -4.79 7.66
C VAL A 264 5.17 -4.97 6.16
N VAL A 265 4.73 -6.09 5.59
CA VAL A 265 4.71 -6.33 4.14
C VAL A 265 3.62 -5.46 3.50
N HIS A 266 3.97 -4.73 2.44
CA HIS A 266 3.05 -3.80 1.77
C HIS A 266 1.81 -4.52 1.19
N GLY A 267 0.63 -3.96 1.44
CA GLY A 267 -0.62 -4.37 0.78
C GLY A 267 -0.52 -4.42 -0.77
N PRO A 268 -0.04 -3.37 -1.46
CA PRO A 268 0.11 -3.40 -2.92
C PRO A 268 1.14 -4.43 -3.42
N LEU A 269 2.15 -4.80 -2.63
CA LEU A 269 3.08 -5.88 -3.01
C LEU A 269 2.35 -7.23 -3.07
N ASN A 270 1.46 -7.51 -2.11
CA ASN A 270 0.62 -8.72 -2.16
C ASN A 270 -0.35 -8.70 -3.36
N LEU A 271 -0.92 -7.54 -3.71
CA LEU A 271 -1.75 -7.41 -4.91
C LEU A 271 -0.99 -7.73 -6.21
N ILE A 272 0.23 -7.20 -6.36
CA ILE A 272 1.10 -7.51 -7.50
C ILE A 272 1.38 -9.02 -7.56
N ASN A 273 1.74 -9.63 -6.41
CA ASN A 273 1.97 -11.07 -6.32
C ASN A 273 0.73 -11.92 -6.70
N MET A 274 -0.48 -11.42 -6.43
CA MET A 274 -1.74 -12.08 -6.83
C MET A 274 -1.99 -12.02 -8.34
N LEU A 275 -1.71 -10.87 -8.97
CA LEU A 275 -1.79 -10.70 -10.41
C LEU A 275 -0.72 -11.52 -11.13
N ASP A 276 0.50 -11.52 -10.62
CA ASP A 276 1.60 -12.36 -11.12
C ASP A 276 1.28 -13.85 -11.03
N TYR A 277 0.79 -14.33 -9.89
CA TYR A 277 0.36 -15.73 -9.72
C TYR A 277 -0.74 -16.11 -10.71
N TRP A 278 -1.75 -15.26 -10.87
CA TRP A 278 -2.83 -15.54 -11.81
C TRP A 278 -2.32 -15.60 -13.26
N ARG A 279 -1.47 -14.65 -13.67
CA ARG A 279 -0.86 -14.67 -15.01
C ARG A 279 -0.04 -15.95 -15.23
N ASP A 280 0.78 -16.34 -14.25
CA ASP A 280 1.68 -17.49 -14.39
C ASP A 280 0.93 -18.84 -14.39
N VAL A 281 -0.18 -18.96 -13.64
CA VAL A 281 -0.97 -20.19 -13.51
C VAL A 281 -2.08 -20.28 -14.57
N TYR A 282 -2.82 -19.20 -14.81
CA TYR A 282 -4.03 -19.17 -15.65
C TYR A 282 -3.93 -18.29 -16.90
N GLY A 283 -3.02 -17.32 -16.95
CA GLY A 283 -2.80 -16.41 -18.10
C GLY A 283 -2.17 -17.07 -19.34
N LYS A 284 -2.07 -18.40 -19.37
CA LYS A 284 -1.55 -19.16 -20.52
C LYS A 284 -2.58 -19.17 -21.65
N GLY A 285 -2.13 -19.07 -22.89
CA GLY A 285 -3.01 -19.05 -24.07
C GLY A 285 -3.72 -17.73 -24.31
N ALA A 286 -3.02 -16.60 -24.11
CA ALA A 286 -3.51 -15.23 -24.32
C ALA A 286 -4.71 -14.81 -23.46
N LYS A 287 -4.92 -15.44 -22.29
CA LYS A 287 -5.88 -14.96 -21.30
C LYS A 287 -5.36 -13.73 -20.56
N GLU A 288 -6.15 -12.67 -20.54
CA GLU A 288 -5.84 -11.41 -19.89
C GLU A 288 -6.62 -11.24 -18.58
N THR A 289 -6.04 -10.54 -17.60
CA THR A 289 -6.81 -10.08 -16.44
C THR A 289 -7.72 -8.94 -16.86
N ARG A 290 -9.05 -9.11 -16.78
CA ARG A 290 -10.04 -8.03 -17.01
C ARG A 290 -10.30 -7.24 -15.74
N GLN A 291 -10.33 -7.90 -14.59
CA GLN A 291 -10.60 -7.25 -13.30
C GLN A 291 -9.90 -7.98 -12.15
N VAL A 292 -9.49 -7.24 -11.12
CA VAL A 292 -9.19 -7.78 -9.78
C VAL A 292 -9.94 -6.97 -8.72
N THR A 293 -10.58 -7.65 -7.76
CA THR A 293 -11.07 -7.06 -6.52
C THR A 293 -10.27 -7.66 -5.37
N TYR A 294 -9.84 -6.86 -4.38
CA TYR A 294 -9.00 -7.35 -3.29
C TYR A 294 -9.29 -6.66 -1.96
N ARG A 295 -9.05 -7.36 -0.84
CA ARG A 295 -9.19 -6.84 0.52
C ARG A 295 -8.11 -7.39 1.44
N ALA A 296 -7.38 -6.50 2.10
CA ALA A 296 -6.49 -6.83 3.19
C ALA A 296 -7.31 -7.19 4.44
N MET A 297 -6.99 -8.32 5.06
CA MET A 297 -7.71 -8.89 6.20
C MET A 297 -6.84 -8.91 7.47
N SER A 298 -5.57 -9.27 7.33
CA SER A 298 -4.60 -9.36 8.41
C SER A 298 -3.19 -8.97 7.90
N PRO A 299 -2.38 -8.23 8.67
CA PRO A 299 -1.02 -7.87 8.27
C PRO A 299 -0.09 -9.08 8.17
N LEU A 300 0.89 -8.98 7.28
CA LEU A 300 2.04 -9.88 7.14
C LEU A 300 3.31 -9.12 7.49
N TYR A 301 4.35 -9.83 7.95
CA TYR A 301 5.58 -9.21 8.46
C TYR A 301 6.83 -9.76 7.78
N ALA A 302 7.93 -9.00 7.76
CA ALA A 302 9.21 -9.51 7.27
C ALA A 302 9.60 -10.82 7.97
N GLY A 303 10.18 -11.74 7.21
CA GLY A 303 10.53 -13.08 7.64
C GLY A 303 9.35 -14.05 7.81
N ASP A 304 8.09 -13.62 7.73
CA ASP A 304 6.96 -14.55 7.69
C ASP A 304 7.06 -15.45 6.45
N LYS A 305 6.80 -16.74 6.64
CA LYS A 305 6.49 -17.68 5.57
C LYS A 305 4.97 -17.70 5.41
N TYR A 306 4.49 -17.48 4.19
CA TYR A 306 3.06 -17.45 3.88
C TYR A 306 2.83 -17.94 2.44
N THR A 307 1.59 -18.25 2.10
CA THR A 307 1.20 -18.82 0.81
C THR A 307 0.22 -17.95 0.05
N LEU A 308 0.14 -18.19 -1.25
CA LEU A 308 -0.93 -17.75 -2.13
C LEU A 308 -1.43 -18.95 -2.93
N ARG A 309 -2.74 -19.12 -3.01
CA ARG A 309 -3.38 -20.17 -3.79
C ARG A 309 -4.74 -19.74 -4.33
N THR A 310 -5.22 -20.44 -5.34
CA THR A 310 -6.64 -20.46 -5.70
C THR A 310 -7.43 -21.24 -4.64
N ALA A 311 -8.55 -20.68 -4.22
CA ALA A 311 -9.49 -21.29 -3.29
C ALA A 311 -10.76 -21.78 -3.98
N ALA A 312 -11.18 -21.13 -5.08
CA ALA A 312 -12.26 -21.56 -5.94
C ALA A 312 -12.08 -21.01 -7.36
N CYS A 313 -12.60 -21.74 -8.35
CA CYS A 313 -12.70 -21.31 -9.74
C CYS A 313 -14.15 -21.52 -10.20
N GLU A 314 -14.80 -20.47 -10.69
CA GLU A 314 -16.15 -20.50 -11.24
C GLU A 314 -16.03 -20.26 -12.76
N ALA A 315 -16.53 -21.18 -13.58
CA ALA A 315 -16.46 -21.08 -15.05
C ALA A 315 -17.72 -20.51 -15.69
N GLU A 316 -18.87 -20.61 -15.01
CA GLU A 316 -20.20 -20.33 -15.59
C GLU A 316 -20.57 -18.84 -15.63
N SER A 317 -19.81 -17.96 -14.96
CA SER A 317 -20.12 -16.52 -14.79
C SER A 317 -19.05 -15.58 -15.36
N GLY A 318 -18.19 -16.09 -16.25
CA GLY A 318 -16.92 -15.49 -16.63
C GLY A 318 -15.76 -16.15 -15.86
N ASN A 319 -14.56 -16.19 -16.44
CA ASN A 319 -13.41 -16.92 -15.90
C ASN A 319 -12.96 -16.35 -14.54
N LYS A 320 -13.55 -16.81 -13.44
CA LYS A 320 -13.50 -16.16 -12.12
C LYS A 320 -12.74 -16.99 -11.10
N TYR A 321 -11.72 -16.39 -10.50
CA TYR A 321 -10.74 -17.05 -9.65
C TYR A 321 -10.69 -16.38 -8.28
N GLN A 322 -11.10 -17.10 -7.24
CA GLN A 322 -10.98 -16.64 -5.86
C GLN A 322 -9.59 -17.02 -5.33
N LEU A 323 -8.79 -16.03 -4.94
CA LEU A 323 -7.43 -16.17 -4.47
C LEU A 323 -7.30 -15.80 -2.99
N LEU A 324 -6.50 -16.56 -2.23
CA LEU A 324 -6.23 -16.33 -0.82
C LEU A 324 -4.73 -16.23 -0.56
N VAL A 325 -4.32 -15.18 0.17
CA VAL A 325 -3.00 -15.07 0.79
C VAL A 325 -3.12 -15.46 2.26
N GLU A 326 -2.40 -16.48 2.70
CA GLU A 326 -2.61 -17.15 4.00
C GLU A 326 -1.30 -17.37 4.76
N LYS A 327 -1.33 -17.19 6.09
CA LYS A 327 -0.23 -17.47 7.01
C LYS A 327 -0.72 -18.45 8.07
N GLY A 328 -0.45 -19.74 7.87
CA GLY A 328 -1.19 -20.79 8.57
C GLY A 328 -2.68 -20.64 8.26
N ASP A 329 -3.52 -20.78 9.28
CA ASP A 329 -4.99 -20.66 9.14
C ASP A 329 -5.49 -19.20 9.03
N VAL A 330 -4.58 -18.21 9.10
CA VAL A 330 -4.94 -16.80 9.03
C VAL A 330 -4.95 -16.31 7.59
N VAL A 331 -6.14 -15.99 7.07
CA VAL A 331 -6.28 -15.24 5.82
C VAL A 331 -5.78 -13.80 6.02
N CYS A 332 -4.74 -13.44 5.28
CA CYS A 332 -4.09 -12.14 5.31
C CYS A 332 -4.62 -11.20 4.21
N MET A 333 -4.90 -11.73 3.02
CA MET A 333 -5.58 -11.00 1.94
C MET A 333 -6.49 -11.94 1.16
N LYS A 334 -7.66 -11.44 0.76
CA LYS A 334 -8.54 -12.09 -0.21
C LYS A 334 -8.53 -11.31 -1.50
N GLY A 335 -8.74 -11.99 -2.62
CA GLY A 335 -9.06 -11.33 -3.87
C GLY A 335 -9.78 -12.25 -4.84
N GLU A 336 -10.30 -11.62 -5.89
CA GLU A 336 -11.12 -12.22 -6.92
C GLU A 336 -10.64 -11.65 -8.24
N ILE A 337 -10.17 -12.51 -9.15
CA ILE A 337 -9.73 -12.13 -10.48
C ILE A 337 -10.74 -12.64 -11.51
N ILE A 338 -11.14 -11.76 -12.42
CA ILE A 338 -11.90 -12.11 -13.61
C ILE A 338 -10.93 -12.03 -14.80
N GLY A 339 -10.73 -13.15 -15.47
CA GLY A 339 -10.01 -13.23 -16.74
C GLY A 339 -10.95 -13.11 -17.94
N SER A 340 -10.37 -12.83 -19.11
CA SER A 340 -10.98 -13.11 -20.42
C SER A 340 -11.29 -14.59 -20.60
#